data_AF-A0A2U1LXV5-F1
#
_entry.id   AF-A0A2U1LXV5-F1
#
_cell.length_a   1.000
_cell.length_b   1.000
_cell.length_c   1.000
_cell.angle_alpha   90.00
_cell.angle_beta   90.00
_cell.angle_gamma   90.00
#
_symmetry.space_group_name_H-M   'P 1'
#
loop_
_entity.id
_entity.type
_entity.pdbx_description
1 polymer ?
#
loop_
_entity_poly.entity_id
_entity_poly.type
_entity_poly.pdbx_seq_one_letter_code
_entity_poly.pdbx_strand_id
1 'polypeptide(L)' 'MKASGIRAELCTGERLPKLIRNAEKQKIPLMAVVGPKEVETGSVTVRSRFGGELGTMDVGDFITKIKDAIDSRTFV' A
#
# COMPACT_ATOMS: atom_id res chain seq x y z
N MET A 1 -7.90 -3.20 -7.22
CA MET A 1 -6.52 -3.68 -7.50
C MET A 1 -6.46 -4.97 -8.29
N LYS A 2 -7.12 -6.08 -7.87
CA LYS A 2 -7.14 -7.33 -8.65
C LYS A 2 -7.69 -7.19 -10.08
N ALA A 3 -8.69 -6.33 -10.27
CA ALA A 3 -9.24 -5.99 -11.59
C ALA A 3 -8.23 -5.30 -12.53
N SER A 4 -7.11 -4.80 -12.01
CA SER A 4 -6.03 -4.20 -12.77
C SER A 4 -4.79 -5.09 -12.88
N GLY A 5 -4.90 -6.39 -12.56
CA GLY A 5 -3.78 -7.33 -12.59
C GLY A 5 -2.77 -7.17 -11.44
N ILE A 6 -3.05 -6.28 -10.48
CA ILE A 6 -2.17 -6.00 -9.35
C ILE A 6 -2.38 -7.09 -8.29
N ARG A 7 -1.28 -7.75 -7.88
CA ARG A 7 -1.28 -8.67 -6.74
C ARG A 7 -1.41 -7.88 -5.44
N ALA A 8 -2.59 -7.96 -4.82
CA ALA A 8 -2.89 -7.31 -3.56
C ALA A 8 -3.62 -8.28 -2.63
N GLU A 9 -3.29 -8.20 -1.35
CA GLU A 9 -3.90 -8.96 -0.25
C GLU A 9 -4.36 -7.98 0.83
N LEU A 10 -5.53 -8.25 1.42
CA LEU A 10 -6.10 -7.43 2.48
C LEU A 10 -5.76 -8.07 3.82
N CYS A 11 -5.02 -7.36 4.65
CA CYS A 11 -4.69 -7.80 6.01
C CYS A 11 -5.48 -6.98 7.04
N THR A 12 -6.35 -7.63 7.81
CA THR A 12 -7.21 -7.00 8.84
C THR A 12 -7.21 -7.80 10.15
N GLY A 13 -7.67 -7.19 11.24
CA GLY A 13 -7.92 -7.91 12.51
C GLY A 13 -6.78 -7.90 13.53
N GLU A 14 -5.66 -7.25 13.23
CA GLU A 14 -4.57 -7.04 14.18
C GLU A 14 -4.18 -5.55 14.30
N ARG A 15 -3.38 -5.21 15.31
CA ARG A 15 -2.85 -3.86 15.50
C ARG A 15 -1.98 -3.46 14.30
N LEU A 16 -2.13 -2.21 13.84
CA LEU A 16 -1.36 -1.65 12.71
C LEU A 16 0.15 -1.96 12.75
N PRO A 17 0.88 -1.76 13.87
CA PRO A 17 2.30 -2.09 13.93
C PRO A 17 2.62 -3.57 13.68
N LYS A 18 1.72 -4.47 14.09
CA LYS A 18 1.88 -5.92 13.90
C LYS A 18 1.65 -6.29 12.43
N LEU A 19 0.63 -5.71 11.78
CA LEU A 19 0.37 -5.87 10.36
C LEU A 19 1.54 -5.38 9.50
N ILE A 20 2.08 -4.19 9.80
CA ILE A 20 3.25 -3.64 9.12
C ILE A 20 4.45 -4.58 9.26
N ARG A 21 4.75 -5.02 10.49
CA ARG A 21 5.85 -5.97 10.74
C ARG A 21 5.66 -7.31 10.00
N ASN A 22 4.42 -7.81 9.91
CA ASN A 22 4.11 -9.04 9.18
C ASN A 22 4.33 -8.85 7.66
N ALA A 23 3.89 -7.73 7.10
CA ALA A 23 4.09 -7.40 5.69
C ALA A 23 5.58 -7.22 5.36
N GLU A 24 6.36 -6.56 6.23
CA GLU A 24 7.81 -6.46 6.09
C GLU A 24 8.50 -7.83 6.13
N LYS A 25 8.08 -8.72 7.04
CA LYS A 25 8.58 -10.11 7.12
C LYS A 25 8.26 -10.91 5.86
N GLN A 26 7.07 -10.70 5.29
CA GLN A 26 6.66 -11.29 4.01
C GLN A 26 7.36 -10.66 2.80
N LYS A 27 8.24 -9.68 3.01
CA LYS A 27 8.98 -8.96 1.97
C LYS A 27 8.07 -8.26 0.97
N ILE A 28 6.89 -7.82 1.43
CA ILE A 28 5.96 -7.04 0.62
C ILE A 28 6.64 -5.71 0.27
N PRO A 29 6.79 -5.36 -1.03
CA PRO A 29 7.50 -4.14 -1.42
C PRO A 29 6.74 -2.86 -1.08
N LEU A 30 5.40 -2.89 -1.16
CA LEU A 30 4.53 -1.75 -0.98
C LEU A 30 3.34 -2.09 -0.07
N MET A 31 3.06 -1.25 0.91
CA MET A 31 2.01 -1.42 1.91
C MET A 31 1.06 -0.24 1.86
N ALA A 32 -0.24 -0.51 1.74
CA ALA A 32 -1.30 0.48 1.86
C ALA A 32 -1.90 0.38 3.26
N VAL A 33 -1.74 1.43 4.05
CA VAL A 33 -2.28 1.56 5.40
C VAL A 33 -3.58 2.36 5.31
N VAL A 34 -4.67 1.74 5.75
CA VAL A 34 -6.00 2.33 5.75
C VAL A 34 -6.50 2.36 7.19
N GLY A 35 -6.56 3.55 7.77
CA GLY A 35 -7.15 3.81 9.08
C GLY A 35 -8.56 4.42 8.96
N PRO A 36 -9.20 4.75 10.09
CA PRO A 36 -10.53 5.34 10.10
C PRO A 36 -10.58 6.69 9.35
N LYS A 37 -9.54 7.50 9.47
CA LYS A 37 -9.43 8.81 8.81
C LYS A 37 -9.31 8.67 7.29
N GLU A 38 -8.53 7.69 6.86
CA GLU A 38 -8.33 7.35 5.45
C GLU A 38 -9.63 6.87 4.80
N VAL A 39 -10.42 6.06 5.52
CA VAL A 39 -11.75 5.63 5.06
C VAL A 39 -12.70 6.81 4.89
N GLU A 40 -12.73 7.76 5.83
CA GLU A 40 -13.58 8.96 5.75
C GLU A 40 -13.18 9.90 4.60
N THR A 41 -11.89 10.03 4.34
CA THR A 41 -11.34 10.95 3.34
C THR A 41 -11.16 10.32 1.96
N GLY A 42 -11.31 9.01 1.82
CA GLY A 42 -11.03 8.29 0.57
C GLY A 42 -9.54 8.25 0.20
N SER A 43 -8.67 8.44 1.19
CA SER A 43 -7.21 8.46 1.02
C SER A 43 -6.58 7.17 1.57
N VAL A 44 -5.29 6.94 1.28
CA VAL A 44 -4.51 5.81 1.78
C VAL A 44 -3.08 6.24 2.07
N THR A 45 -2.53 5.76 3.18
CA THR A 45 -1.14 6.03 3.53
C THR A 45 -0.25 4.93 2.96
N VAL A 46 0.70 5.32 2.12
CA VAL A 46 1.56 4.38 1.39
C VAL A 46 2.91 4.27 2.08
N ARG A 47 3.36 3.03 2.28
CA ARG A 47 4.69 2.73 2.81
C ARG A 47 5.42 1.79 1.85
N SER A 48 6.66 2.13 1.53
CA SER A 48 7.60 1.25 0.83
C SER A 48 8.47 0.53 1.86
N ARG A 49 8.77 -0.74 1.59
CA ARG A 49 9.73 -1.49 2.41
C ARG A 49 11.14 -0.91 2.34
N PHE A 50 11.50 -0.30 1.22
CA PHE A 50 12.84 0.23 0.98
C PHE A 50 12.93 1.74 1.27
N GLY A 51 11.89 2.49 0.90
CA GLY A 51 11.85 3.95 1.03
C GLY A 51 11.18 4.48 2.30
N GLY A 52 10.64 3.62 3.17
CA GLY A 52 9.93 4.05 4.36
C GLY A 52 8.52 4.55 4.04
N GLU A 53 8.12 5.68 4.62
CA GLU A 53 6.77 6.25 4.41
C GLU A 53 6.76 7.18 3.19
N LEU A 54 5.93 6.87 2.20
CA LEU A 54 5.77 7.64 0.97
C LEU A 54 4.70 8.75 1.11
N GLY A 55 4.00 8.79 2.25
CA GLY A 55 2.95 9.73 2.57
C GLY A 55 1.54 9.23 2.25
N THR A 56 0.56 10.10 2.47
CA THR A 56 -0.86 9.84 2.21
C THR A 56 -1.23 10.36 0.81
N MET A 57 -1.97 9.58 0.05
CA MET A 57 -2.48 9.94 -1.27
C MET A 57 -3.86 9.36 -1.50
N ASP A 58 -4.59 9.85 -2.48
CA ASP A 58 -5.90 9.30 -2.82
C ASP A 58 -5.80 7.89 -3.39
N VAL A 59 -6.86 7.09 -3.19
CA VAL A 59 -6.92 5.71 -3.70
C VAL A 59 -6.72 5.68 -5.23
N GLY A 60 -7.24 6.68 -5.95
CA GLY A 60 -7.08 6.80 -7.39
C GLY A 60 -5.61 6.95 -7.79
N ASP A 61 -4.92 7.93 -7.20
CA ASP A 61 -3.50 8.19 -7.42
C ASP A 61 -2.62 6.99 -7.04
N PHE A 62 -2.99 6.31 -5.95
CA PHE A 62 -2.29 5.12 -5.51
C PHE A 62 -2.34 3.99 -6.54
N ILE A 63 -3.50 3.75 -7.15
CA ILE A 63 -3.66 2.72 -8.19
C ILE A 63 -2.82 3.09 -9.42
N THR A 64 -2.82 4.36 -9.82
CA THR A 64 -2.03 4.85 -10.95
C THR A 64 -0.53 4.66 -10.68
N LYS A 65 -0.03 5.10 -9.51
CA LYS A 65 1.37 4.90 -9.13
C LYS A 65 1.80 3.44 -9.12
N ILE A 66 0.96 2.54 -8.62
CA ILE A 66 1.28 1.10 -8.65
C ILE A 66 1.35 0.58 -10.07
N LYS A 67 0.42 0.97 -10.95
CA LYS A 67 0.47 0.58 -12.36
C LYS A 67 1.74 1.07 -13.02
N ASP A 68 2.10 2.34 -12.83
CA ASP A 68 3.32 2.92 -13.38
C ASP A 68 4.56 2.19 -12.86
N ALA A 69 4.60 1.83 -11.58
CA ALA A 69 5.70 1.06 -10.99
C ALA A 69 5.81 -0.37 -11.57
N ILE A 70 4.67 -1.02 -11.85
CA ILE A 70 4.62 -2.34 -12.48
C ILE A 70 5.11 -2.26 -13.93
N ASP A 71 4.62 -1.27 -14.69
CA ASP A 71 4.96 -1.07 -16.10
C ASP A 71 6.43 -0.68 -16.28
N SER A 72 6.93 0.22 -15.44
CA SER A 72 8.34 0.64 -15.41
C SER A 72 9.28 -0.40 -14.78
N ARG A 73 8.75 -1.49 -14.21
CA ARG A 73 9.50 -2.50 -13.43
C ARG A 73 10.44 -1.88 -12.39
N THR A 74 10.09 -0.71 -11.88
CA THR A 74 10.93 0.08 -10.99
C THR A 74 10.35 0.04 -9.59
N PHE A 75 11.23 -0.10 -8.60
CA PHE A 75 10.82 -0.08 -7.19
C PHE A 75 10.58 1.37 -6.75
N VAL A 76 9.42 1.64 -6.14
CA VAL A 76 9.07 2.93 -5.53
C VAL A 76 9.59 3.01 -4.09
#